data_AF-A0A1S7DRF8-F1
#
_entry.id   AF-A0A1S7DRF8-F1
#
_cell.length_a   1.000
_cell.length_b   1.000
_cell.length_c   1.000
_cell.angle_alpha   90.00
_cell.angle_beta   90.00
_cell.angle_gamma   90.00
#
_symmetry.space_group_name_H-M   'P 1'
#
loop_
_entity.id
_entity.type
_entity.pdbx_description
1 polymer ?
#
loop_
_entity_poly.entity_id
_entity_poly.type
_entity_poly.pdbx_seq_one_letter_code
_entity_poly.pdbx_strand_id
1 'polypeptide(L)'
;MKKYLLLVLFAILMVSCSKNEVQISGTLKNASPLDRIELINVSSASSLPIMNIGVDAKGNFSATPKIEEDGIYLITYARQMNFIYLKKGDNIKITADATEFPRKMKILGDGEKNNEFLTQMQSYIEGYMSKIDMQLMSKPEKEFIAAVKKIQTDVDKKIEELKSKTKPDSEVVEWKSDEMKVNLLMITEQYAAMHGVATGNPSFKPSAEFTKYQDGLKGDEKKWIKTLPTYRSYLLIKSQEGFTNFMNTLQNKEISTTEAFVKYIEGKKDIDQYTKDHLIAFIATQYDLQPQHPRIKQVMEVVNKSIKDNQIKKELEKVKLAIQGIEVGQKAPSVDLVNNKGEKVSLSKYEGKPSVLVFYASWNPYVSESLTPSVKQLATQYGGKVNLVMINLDDTEDQFKKTEAAMFKGLKVESLYAKNGMNSETADKFGIYGFKLPSAVVIDKDGKVASPAAIGNIDMQIVDALNKLSTAKK
;
A
#
# COMPACT_ATOMS: atom_id res chain seq x y z
N MET A 1 -21.10 -45.31 -13.04
CA MET A 1 -20.04 -44.69 -12.21
C MET A 1 -19.40 -43.46 -12.86
N LYS A 2 -19.10 -43.43 -14.18
CA LYS A 2 -18.50 -42.25 -14.85
C LYS A 2 -19.35 -40.96 -14.86
N LYS A 3 -20.69 -41.05 -14.88
CA LYS A 3 -21.58 -39.86 -14.84
C LYS A 3 -21.69 -39.21 -13.45
N TYR A 4 -21.53 -40.00 -12.38
CA TYR A 4 -21.52 -39.48 -11.01
C TYR A 4 -20.13 -38.95 -10.61
N LEU A 5 -19.04 -39.48 -11.19
CA LEU A 5 -17.69 -38.95 -10.98
C LEU A 5 -17.52 -37.54 -11.54
N LEU A 6 -18.20 -37.22 -12.65
CA LEU A 6 -18.21 -35.88 -13.27
C LEU A 6 -19.03 -34.87 -12.47
N LEU A 7 -20.15 -35.30 -11.85
CA LEU A 7 -20.94 -34.48 -10.93
C LEU A 7 -20.23 -34.23 -9.59
N VAL A 8 -19.45 -35.19 -9.10
CA VAL A 8 -18.59 -35.01 -7.92
C VAL A 8 -17.38 -34.12 -8.25
N LEU A 9 -16.80 -34.21 -9.46
CA LEU A 9 -15.74 -33.27 -9.90
C LEU A 9 -16.26 -31.83 -10.07
N PHE A 10 -17.50 -31.64 -10.52
CA PHE A 10 -18.12 -30.32 -10.62
C PHE A 10 -18.55 -29.76 -9.26
N ALA A 11 -18.94 -30.63 -8.32
CA ALA A 11 -19.24 -30.23 -6.94
C ALA A 11 -17.98 -29.84 -6.13
N ILE A 12 -16.80 -30.41 -6.46
CA ILE A 12 -15.52 -30.06 -5.81
C ILE A 12 -14.95 -28.74 -6.33
N LEU A 13 -15.34 -28.27 -7.53
CA LEU A 13 -14.97 -26.94 -8.03
C LEU A 13 -15.80 -25.79 -7.43
N MET A 14 -16.86 -26.07 -6.68
CA MET A 14 -17.68 -25.06 -6.00
C MET A 14 -17.40 -24.95 -4.49
N VAL A 15 -16.39 -25.64 -3.96
CA VAL A 15 -16.03 -25.53 -2.55
C VAL A 15 -14.81 -24.63 -2.37
N SER A 16 -15.09 -23.49 -1.72
CA SER A 16 -14.16 -22.56 -1.09
C SER A 16 -13.73 -21.33 -1.91
N CYS A 17 -14.69 -20.57 -2.45
CA CYS A 17 -14.55 -19.12 -2.30
C CYS A 17 -14.80 -18.81 -0.83
N SER A 18 -13.76 -18.39 -0.09
CA SER A 18 -14.05 -17.73 1.17
C SER A 18 -14.86 -16.47 0.86
N LYS A 19 -15.84 -16.11 1.70
CA LYS A 19 -16.74 -14.97 1.45
C LYS A 19 -16.04 -13.61 1.29
N ASN A 20 -14.72 -13.54 1.45
CA ASN A 20 -13.93 -12.31 1.42
C ASN A 20 -12.83 -12.31 0.35
N GLU A 21 -12.79 -13.30 -0.54
CA GLU A 21 -11.81 -13.38 -1.64
C GLU A 21 -12.36 -12.80 -2.93
N VAL A 22 -11.49 -12.18 -3.72
CA VAL A 22 -11.78 -11.74 -5.10
C VAL A 22 -10.93 -12.57 -6.04
N GLN A 23 -11.50 -13.11 -7.11
CA GLN A 23 -10.74 -13.78 -8.16
C GLN A 23 -10.37 -12.74 -9.22
N ILE A 24 -9.07 -12.48 -9.37
CA ILE A 24 -8.53 -11.56 -10.36
C ILE A 24 -7.66 -12.36 -11.31
N SER A 25 -8.06 -12.42 -12.58
CA SER A 25 -7.25 -13.02 -13.64
C SER A 25 -7.10 -12.05 -14.80
N GLY A 26 -6.15 -12.29 -15.70
CA GLY A 26 -6.01 -11.37 -16.82
C GLY A 26 -4.86 -11.64 -17.76
N THR A 27 -4.74 -10.73 -18.72
CA THR A 27 -3.62 -10.65 -19.64
C THR A 27 -3.16 -9.20 -19.78
N LEU A 28 -1.89 -8.95 -19.54
CA LEU A 28 -1.21 -7.69 -19.78
C LEU A 28 -0.19 -7.88 -20.91
N LYS A 29 -0.53 -7.40 -22.10
CA LYS A 29 0.37 -7.47 -23.27
C LYS A 29 1.57 -6.56 -23.06
N ASN A 30 2.71 -6.93 -23.67
CA ASN A 30 3.96 -6.15 -23.61
C ASN A 30 4.47 -5.87 -22.19
N ALA A 31 4.04 -6.68 -21.23
CA ALA A 31 4.47 -6.56 -19.84
C ALA A 31 5.92 -7.01 -19.66
N SER A 32 6.62 -6.30 -18.78
CA SER A 32 7.94 -6.69 -18.30
C SER A 32 7.78 -7.82 -17.27
N PRO A 33 8.63 -8.86 -17.31
CA PRO A 33 8.63 -9.89 -16.28
C PRO A 33 9.15 -9.40 -14.92
N LEU A 34 9.75 -8.20 -14.86
CA LEU A 34 10.26 -7.59 -13.63
C LEU A 34 9.24 -6.67 -12.96
N ASP A 35 8.31 -6.11 -13.74
CA ASP A 35 7.26 -5.25 -13.22
C ASP A 35 6.17 -6.07 -12.54
N ARG A 36 5.53 -5.46 -11.55
CA ARG A 36 4.56 -6.13 -10.67
C ARG A 36 3.20 -5.44 -10.79
N ILE A 37 2.15 -6.24 -10.73
CA ILE A 37 0.79 -5.77 -10.50
C ILE A 37 0.56 -5.77 -8.99
N GLU A 38 0.27 -4.61 -8.43
CA GLU A 38 -0.07 -4.47 -7.01
C GLU A 38 -1.51 -4.00 -6.84
N LEU A 39 -2.15 -4.46 -5.77
CA LEU A 39 -3.47 -4.00 -5.34
C LEU A 39 -3.36 -3.41 -3.94
N ILE A 40 -3.83 -2.18 -3.74
CA ILE A 40 -3.77 -1.45 -2.47
C ILE A 40 -5.18 -0.98 -2.09
N ASN A 41 -5.58 -1.20 -0.84
CA ASN A 41 -6.81 -0.60 -0.30
C ASN A 41 -6.54 0.87 0.05
N VAL A 42 -7.17 1.79 -0.67
CA VAL A 42 -6.95 3.25 -0.48
C VAL A 42 -7.61 3.79 0.78
N SER A 43 -8.55 3.03 1.36
CA SER A 43 -9.22 3.39 2.61
C SER A 43 -8.37 3.01 3.84
N SER A 44 -7.46 2.03 3.70
CA SER A 44 -6.57 1.55 4.76
C SER A 44 -5.57 2.62 5.18
N ALA A 45 -5.28 2.72 6.47
CA ALA A 45 -4.20 3.57 6.96
C ALA A 45 -2.83 3.06 6.46
N SER A 46 -2.69 1.76 6.18
CA SER A 46 -1.38 1.17 5.87
C SER A 46 -0.81 1.54 4.51
N SER A 47 -1.67 1.76 3.50
CA SER A 47 -1.27 1.92 2.08
C SER A 47 -0.38 0.80 1.52
N LEU A 48 -0.30 -0.35 2.21
CA LEU A 48 0.53 -1.48 1.80
C LEU A 48 -0.21 -2.34 0.76
N PRO A 49 0.49 -2.92 -0.23
CA PRO A 49 -0.11 -3.87 -1.15
C PRO A 49 -0.73 -5.08 -0.42
N ILE A 50 -1.98 -5.40 -0.75
CA ILE A 50 -2.66 -6.63 -0.35
C ILE A 50 -2.50 -7.75 -1.38
N MET A 51 -1.96 -7.40 -2.55
CA MET A 51 -1.61 -8.31 -3.64
C MET A 51 -0.34 -7.77 -4.31
N ASN A 52 0.60 -8.65 -4.63
CA ASN A 52 1.74 -8.36 -5.50
C ASN A 52 2.02 -9.60 -6.36
N ILE A 53 1.81 -9.50 -7.67
CA ILE A 53 1.96 -10.61 -8.62
C ILE A 53 2.64 -10.15 -9.91
N GLY A 54 3.36 -11.07 -10.55
CA GLY A 54 3.93 -10.87 -11.88
C GLY A 54 3.02 -11.38 -12.98
N VAL A 55 3.56 -11.43 -14.19
CA VAL A 55 2.92 -12.06 -15.34
C VAL A 55 3.76 -13.23 -15.86
N ASP A 56 3.12 -14.19 -16.51
CA ASP A 56 3.82 -15.25 -17.25
C ASP A 56 4.43 -14.70 -18.57
N ALA A 57 5.17 -15.54 -19.29
CA ALA A 57 5.81 -15.17 -20.55
C ALA A 57 4.85 -14.73 -21.67
N LYS A 58 3.54 -14.99 -21.52
CA LYS A 58 2.48 -14.57 -22.44
C LYS A 58 1.70 -13.36 -21.90
N GLY A 59 2.11 -12.80 -20.76
CA GLY A 59 1.45 -11.69 -20.09
C GLY A 59 0.26 -12.09 -19.22
N ASN A 60 0.00 -13.39 -18.98
CA ASN A 60 -1.13 -13.81 -18.16
C ASN A 60 -0.81 -13.75 -16.67
N PHE A 61 -1.83 -13.50 -15.87
CA PHE A 61 -1.74 -13.53 -14.42
C PHE A 61 -3.04 -14.01 -13.78
N SER A 62 -2.94 -14.47 -12.54
CA SER A 62 -4.06 -14.86 -11.70
C SER A 62 -3.71 -14.69 -10.23
N ALA A 63 -4.65 -14.18 -9.45
CA ALA A 63 -4.54 -14.00 -8.01
C ALA A 63 -5.91 -14.12 -7.35
N THR A 64 -5.89 -14.42 -6.05
CA THR A 64 -7.10 -14.49 -5.23
C THR A 64 -6.90 -13.69 -3.94
N PRO A 65 -6.73 -12.35 -4.03
CA PRO A 65 -6.54 -11.54 -2.84
C PRO A 65 -7.76 -11.58 -1.92
N LYS A 66 -7.50 -11.49 -0.62
CA LYS A 66 -8.52 -11.27 0.40
C LYS A 66 -8.73 -9.76 0.56
N ILE A 67 -9.98 -9.34 0.50
CA ILE A 67 -10.36 -7.95 0.74
C ILE A 67 -11.18 -7.84 2.03
N GLU A 68 -10.91 -6.80 2.82
CA GLU A 68 -11.61 -6.57 4.10
C GLU A 68 -12.99 -5.94 3.89
N GLU A 69 -13.13 -5.08 2.88
CA GLU A 69 -14.34 -4.31 2.59
C GLU A 69 -14.56 -4.17 1.07
N ASP A 70 -15.81 -4.11 0.64
CA ASP A 70 -16.15 -3.69 -0.72
C ASP A 70 -15.78 -2.22 -0.86
N GLY A 71 -15.20 -1.82 -1.99
CA GLY A 71 -14.69 -0.46 -2.09
C GLY A 71 -13.78 -0.21 -3.28
N ILE A 72 -13.17 0.97 -3.23
CA ILE A 72 -12.17 1.41 -4.20
C ILE A 72 -10.80 0.88 -3.80
N TYR A 73 -10.11 0.30 -4.77
CA TYR A 73 -8.75 -0.19 -4.67
C TYR A 73 -7.90 0.48 -5.73
N LEU A 74 -6.64 0.70 -5.41
CA LEU A 74 -5.63 1.13 -6.36
C LEU A 74 -4.99 -0.10 -6.96
N ILE A 75 -5.05 -0.25 -8.28
CA ILE A 75 -4.25 -1.22 -9.02
C ILE A 75 -3.07 -0.48 -9.66
N THR A 76 -1.85 -1.00 -9.46
CA THR A 76 -0.64 -0.41 -10.04
C THR A 76 0.08 -1.40 -10.94
N TYR A 77 0.77 -0.87 -11.93
CA TYR A 77 1.73 -1.60 -12.76
C TYR A 77 2.80 -0.61 -13.25
N ALA A 78 4.09 -0.95 -13.08
CA ALA A 78 5.22 -0.08 -13.48
C ALA A 78 5.08 1.39 -12.98
N ARG A 79 4.59 1.58 -11.75
CA ARG A 79 4.28 2.88 -11.10
C ARG A 79 3.10 3.66 -11.70
N GLN A 80 2.52 3.18 -12.80
CA GLN A 80 1.24 3.69 -13.30
C GLN A 80 0.12 3.12 -12.42
N MET A 81 -0.95 3.89 -12.24
CA MET A 81 -1.98 3.57 -11.26
C MET A 81 -3.38 3.82 -11.79
N ASN A 82 -4.33 2.97 -11.42
CA ASN A 82 -5.75 3.15 -11.70
C ASN A 82 -6.58 2.82 -10.46
N PHE A 83 -7.74 3.45 -10.33
CA PHE A 83 -8.72 3.07 -9.32
C PHE A 83 -9.73 2.08 -9.90
N ILE A 84 -10.01 1.03 -9.14
CA ILE A 84 -11.00 0.00 -9.49
C ILE A 84 -11.93 -0.24 -8.31
N TYR A 85 -13.18 -0.60 -8.59
CA TYR A 85 -14.12 -1.05 -7.58
C TYR A 85 -14.14 -2.57 -7.51
N LEU A 86 -14.02 -3.12 -6.30
CA LEU A 86 -14.08 -4.56 -6.04
C LEU A 86 -15.08 -4.86 -4.93
N LYS A 87 -15.84 -5.93 -5.10
CA LYS A 87 -16.69 -6.53 -4.08
C LYS A 87 -16.21 -7.91 -3.71
N LYS A 88 -16.52 -8.31 -2.49
CA LYS A 88 -16.22 -9.64 -1.99
C LYS A 88 -16.92 -10.70 -2.84
N GLY A 89 -16.16 -11.69 -3.29
CA GLY A 89 -16.64 -12.76 -4.15
C GLY A 89 -16.60 -12.43 -5.65
N ASP A 90 -16.21 -11.20 -6.05
CA ASP A 90 -16.09 -10.84 -7.46
C ASP A 90 -15.15 -11.79 -8.20
N ASN A 91 -15.56 -12.19 -9.41
CA ASN A 91 -14.70 -12.81 -10.39
C ASN A 91 -14.51 -11.86 -11.58
N ILE A 92 -13.31 -11.27 -11.66
CA ILE A 92 -12.97 -10.30 -12.70
C ILE A 92 -11.83 -10.77 -13.59
N LYS A 93 -11.92 -10.35 -14.85
CA LYS A 93 -10.86 -10.51 -15.84
C LYS A 93 -10.37 -9.16 -16.31
N ILE A 94 -9.08 -8.91 -16.17
CA ILE A 94 -8.42 -7.67 -16.58
C ILE A 94 -7.68 -7.91 -17.90
N THR A 95 -7.91 -7.06 -18.90
CA THR A 95 -7.14 -7.06 -20.15
C THR A 95 -6.57 -5.68 -20.40
N ALA A 96 -5.26 -5.58 -20.59
CA ALA A 96 -4.59 -4.31 -20.86
C ALA A 96 -3.33 -4.51 -21.73
N ASP A 97 -2.80 -3.40 -22.23
CA ASP A 97 -1.44 -3.31 -22.77
C ASP A 97 -0.59 -2.52 -21.78
N ALA A 98 0.57 -3.05 -21.38
CA ALA A 98 1.48 -2.43 -20.43
C ALA A 98 1.95 -1.04 -20.88
N THR A 99 2.10 -0.83 -22.19
CA THR A 99 2.56 0.45 -22.75
C THR A 99 1.48 1.54 -22.71
N GLU A 100 0.22 1.14 -22.57
CA GLU A 100 -0.93 2.05 -22.51
C GLU A 100 -1.66 1.97 -21.16
N PHE A 101 -1.09 1.25 -20.19
CA PHE A 101 -1.67 1.14 -18.86
C PHE A 101 -1.58 2.50 -18.14
N PRO A 102 -2.66 2.96 -17.49
CA PRO A 102 -3.95 2.29 -17.31
C PRO A 102 -5.02 2.61 -18.38
N ARG A 103 -4.75 3.53 -19.31
CA ARG A 103 -5.75 4.19 -20.18
C ARG A 103 -6.62 3.24 -20.99
N LYS A 104 -6.10 2.09 -21.43
CA LYS A 104 -6.85 1.09 -22.20
C LYS A 104 -7.12 -0.21 -21.45
N MET A 105 -7.00 -0.19 -20.13
CA MET A 105 -7.37 -1.32 -19.30
C MET A 105 -8.89 -1.58 -19.39
N LYS A 106 -9.27 -2.84 -19.54
CA LYS A 106 -10.66 -3.29 -19.47
C LYS A 106 -10.82 -4.30 -18.34
N ILE A 107 -11.93 -4.19 -17.63
CA ILE A 107 -12.33 -5.12 -16.57
C ILE A 107 -13.64 -5.76 -17.02
N LEU A 108 -13.66 -7.09 -17.05
CA LEU A 108 -14.79 -7.92 -17.47
C LEU A 108 -15.24 -8.78 -16.28
N GLY A 109 -16.49 -9.26 -16.29
CA GLY A 109 -17.04 -10.11 -15.23
C GLY A 109 -17.88 -9.33 -14.22
N ASP A 110 -17.91 -9.78 -12.96
CA ASP A 110 -18.90 -9.32 -11.96
C ASP A 110 -18.83 -7.80 -11.68
N GLY A 111 -17.64 -7.20 -11.76
CA GLY A 111 -17.40 -5.77 -11.54
C GLY A 111 -17.38 -4.90 -12.81
N GLU A 112 -17.70 -5.43 -13.99
CA GLU A 112 -17.53 -4.74 -15.28
C GLU A 112 -18.23 -3.37 -15.33
N LYS A 113 -19.52 -3.31 -14.98
CA LYS A 113 -20.31 -2.07 -15.05
C LYS A 113 -19.79 -0.99 -14.09
N ASN A 114 -19.43 -1.39 -12.88
CA ASN A 114 -18.88 -0.50 -11.85
C ASN A 114 -17.57 0.14 -12.33
N ASN A 115 -16.68 -0.67 -12.89
CA ASN A 115 -15.38 -0.22 -13.35
C ASN A 115 -15.44 0.54 -14.69
N GLU A 116 -16.40 0.21 -15.56
CA GLU A 116 -16.68 0.97 -16.78
C GLU A 116 -17.16 2.39 -16.44
N PHE A 117 -18.06 2.53 -15.47
CA PHE A 117 -18.51 3.83 -14.96
C PHE A 117 -17.33 4.66 -14.45
N LEU A 118 -16.50 4.10 -13.56
CA LEU A 118 -15.34 4.79 -12.98
C LEU A 118 -14.33 5.22 -14.05
N THR A 119 -14.04 4.36 -15.02
CA THR A 119 -13.10 4.66 -16.12
C THR A 119 -13.60 5.80 -17.01
N GLN A 120 -14.90 5.80 -17.36
CA GLN A 120 -15.50 6.89 -18.15
C GLN A 120 -15.56 8.20 -17.37
N MET A 121 -15.83 8.15 -16.06
CA MET A 121 -15.78 9.31 -15.18
C MET A 121 -14.38 9.89 -15.06
N GLN A 122 -13.36 9.04 -14.88
CA GLN A 122 -11.97 9.48 -14.81
C GLN A 122 -11.53 10.16 -16.12
N SER A 123 -11.80 9.53 -17.27
CA SER A 123 -11.47 10.10 -18.59
C SER A 123 -12.15 11.46 -18.81
N TYR A 124 -13.41 11.59 -18.39
CA TYR A 124 -14.14 12.85 -18.46
C TYR A 124 -13.50 13.92 -17.57
N ILE A 125 -13.18 13.60 -16.32
CA ILE A 125 -12.57 14.54 -15.38
C ILE A 125 -11.19 14.97 -15.87
N GLU A 126 -10.33 14.06 -16.34
CA GLU A 126 -9.02 14.42 -16.92
C GLU A 126 -9.17 15.36 -18.12
N GLY A 127 -10.10 15.07 -19.03
CA GLY A 127 -10.41 15.92 -20.17
C GLY A 127 -11.08 17.25 -19.81
N TYR A 128 -11.74 17.32 -18.65
CA TYR A 128 -12.35 18.55 -18.14
C TYR A 128 -11.31 19.43 -17.44
N MET A 129 -10.53 18.84 -16.53
CA MET A 129 -9.51 19.54 -15.73
C MET A 129 -8.41 20.12 -16.62
N SER A 130 -8.05 19.45 -17.71
CA SER A 130 -7.09 19.98 -18.69
C SER A 130 -7.52 21.28 -19.39
N LYS A 131 -8.81 21.66 -19.28
CA LYS A 131 -9.37 22.88 -19.86
C LYS A 131 -9.60 23.99 -18.82
N ILE A 132 -9.39 23.70 -17.53
CA ILE A 132 -9.58 24.70 -16.48
C ILE A 132 -8.49 25.77 -16.59
N ASP A 133 -8.88 27.04 -16.43
CA ASP A 133 -7.98 28.18 -16.42
C ASP A 133 -6.93 28.02 -15.32
N MET A 134 -5.65 28.03 -15.68
CA MET A 134 -4.53 27.95 -14.73
C MET A 134 -4.51 29.13 -13.75
N GLN A 135 -5.16 30.25 -14.08
CA GLN A 135 -5.31 31.42 -13.22
C GLN A 135 -6.57 31.38 -12.35
N LEU A 136 -7.28 30.24 -12.28
CA LEU A 136 -8.52 30.11 -11.49
C LEU A 136 -8.34 30.59 -10.03
N MET A 137 -7.18 30.34 -9.42
CA MET A 137 -6.88 30.76 -8.05
C MET A 137 -6.70 32.27 -7.86
N SER A 138 -6.44 33.01 -8.94
CA SER A 138 -6.27 34.48 -8.92
C SER A 138 -7.54 35.23 -9.34
N LYS A 139 -8.58 34.53 -9.80
CA LYS A 139 -9.84 35.18 -10.23
C LYS A 139 -10.57 35.81 -9.03
N PRO A 140 -11.34 36.88 -9.25
CA PRO A 140 -12.25 37.41 -8.23
C PRO A 140 -13.18 36.32 -7.68
N GLU A 141 -13.48 36.37 -6.38
CA GLU A 141 -14.20 35.30 -5.68
C GLU A 141 -15.53 34.92 -6.36
N LYS A 142 -16.28 35.91 -6.85
CA LYS A 142 -17.53 35.69 -7.57
C LYS A 142 -17.34 34.85 -8.85
N GLU A 143 -16.26 35.12 -9.60
CA GLU A 143 -15.93 34.36 -10.81
C GLU A 143 -15.44 32.95 -10.45
N PHE A 144 -14.63 32.82 -9.40
CA PHE A 144 -14.19 31.54 -8.88
C PHE A 144 -15.38 30.66 -8.46
N ILE A 145 -16.30 31.20 -7.64
CA ILE A 145 -17.52 30.50 -7.21
C ILE A 145 -18.37 30.08 -8.41
N ALA A 146 -18.52 30.95 -9.42
CA ALA A 146 -19.23 30.60 -10.64
C ALA A 146 -18.56 29.44 -11.40
N ALA A 147 -17.23 29.45 -11.49
CA ALA A 147 -16.46 28.39 -12.13
C ALA A 147 -16.61 27.04 -11.39
N VAL A 148 -16.48 27.00 -10.06
CA VAL A 148 -16.63 25.74 -9.30
C VAL A 148 -18.06 25.21 -9.30
N LYS A 149 -19.08 26.08 -9.27
CA LYS A 149 -20.49 25.68 -9.46
C LYS A 149 -20.72 25.08 -10.86
N LYS A 150 -20.04 25.62 -11.88
CA LYS A 150 -20.09 25.07 -13.23
C LYS A 150 -19.44 23.68 -13.29
N ILE A 151 -18.26 23.52 -12.69
CA ILE A 151 -17.58 22.20 -12.58
C ILE A 151 -18.53 21.19 -11.95
N GLN A 152 -19.13 21.54 -10.80
CA GLN A 152 -20.09 20.69 -10.10
C GLN A 152 -21.25 20.27 -11.01
N THR A 153 -21.91 21.24 -11.65
CA THR A 153 -23.09 21.00 -12.51
C THR A 153 -22.75 20.09 -13.70
N ASP A 154 -21.61 20.34 -14.35
CA ASP A 154 -21.18 19.57 -15.52
C ASP A 154 -20.82 18.13 -15.13
N VAL A 155 -20.13 17.94 -14.00
CA VAL A 155 -19.78 16.62 -13.47
C VAL A 155 -21.02 15.85 -13.01
N ASP A 156 -21.95 16.49 -12.29
CA ASP A 156 -23.20 15.86 -11.84
C ASP A 156 -24.05 15.39 -13.03
N LYS A 157 -24.15 16.22 -14.07
CA LYS A 157 -24.80 15.83 -15.32
C LYS A 157 -24.12 14.62 -15.95
N LYS A 158 -22.78 14.58 -15.94
CA LYS A 158 -22.03 13.45 -16.50
C LYS A 158 -22.23 12.17 -15.68
N ILE A 159 -22.31 12.27 -14.35
CA ILE A 159 -22.61 11.16 -13.46
C ILE A 159 -23.97 10.55 -13.84
N GLU A 160 -25.02 11.34 -13.98
CA GLU A 160 -26.36 10.81 -14.33
C GLU A 160 -26.42 10.22 -15.74
N GLU A 161 -25.71 10.82 -16.71
CA GLU A 161 -25.55 10.26 -18.06
C GLU A 161 -24.90 8.87 -18.00
N LEU A 162 -23.75 8.76 -17.32
CA LEU A 162 -22.99 7.52 -17.26
C LEU A 162 -23.65 6.46 -16.39
N LYS A 163 -24.32 6.85 -15.31
CA LYS A 163 -25.15 5.97 -14.48
C LYS A 163 -26.24 5.29 -15.32
N SER A 164 -26.92 6.06 -16.18
CA SER A 164 -27.95 5.52 -17.07
C SER A 164 -27.38 4.57 -18.13
N LYS A 165 -26.18 4.89 -18.66
CA LYS A 165 -25.51 4.13 -19.71
C LYS A 165 -24.89 2.82 -19.23
N THR A 166 -24.15 2.88 -18.12
CA THR A 166 -23.33 1.76 -17.62
C THR A 166 -24.06 0.94 -16.54
N LYS A 167 -25.05 1.54 -15.85
CA LYS A 167 -25.84 0.91 -14.78
C LYS A 167 -24.96 0.33 -13.67
N PRO A 168 -24.06 1.14 -13.06
CA PRO A 168 -23.25 0.71 -11.94
C PRO A 168 -24.13 0.56 -10.69
N ASP A 169 -23.59 -0.10 -9.67
CA ASP A 169 -24.19 -0.18 -8.34
C ASP A 169 -24.30 1.23 -7.73
N SER A 170 -25.35 1.45 -6.94
CA SER A 170 -25.65 2.76 -6.33
C SER A 170 -24.51 3.27 -5.44
N GLU A 171 -23.83 2.36 -4.74
CA GLU A 171 -22.70 2.67 -3.86
C GLU A 171 -21.50 3.26 -4.62
N VAL A 172 -21.29 2.86 -5.89
CA VAL A 172 -20.21 3.39 -6.74
C VAL A 172 -20.54 4.80 -7.24
N VAL A 173 -21.82 5.04 -7.58
CA VAL A 173 -22.32 6.37 -7.96
C VAL A 173 -22.21 7.33 -6.77
N GLU A 174 -22.63 6.88 -5.59
CA GLU A 174 -22.56 7.64 -4.35
C GLU A 174 -21.11 7.98 -4.00
N TRP A 175 -20.21 6.98 -4.03
CA TRP A 175 -18.78 7.20 -3.80
C TRP A 175 -18.20 8.24 -4.76
N LYS A 176 -18.55 8.19 -6.04
CA LYS A 176 -18.04 9.16 -7.03
C LYS A 176 -18.59 10.57 -6.80
N SER A 177 -19.86 10.69 -6.41
CA SER A 177 -20.46 11.98 -6.06
C SER A 177 -19.80 12.57 -4.81
N ASP A 178 -19.57 11.76 -3.79
CA ASP A 178 -18.87 12.13 -2.56
C ASP A 178 -17.43 12.57 -2.84
N GLU A 179 -16.67 11.79 -3.62
CA GLU A 179 -15.32 12.13 -4.04
C GLU A 179 -15.29 13.46 -4.78
N MET A 180 -16.25 13.73 -5.67
CA MET A 180 -16.32 15.01 -6.38
C MET A 180 -16.61 16.19 -5.45
N LYS A 181 -17.55 16.05 -4.50
CA LYS A 181 -17.82 17.10 -3.49
C LYS A 181 -16.57 17.40 -2.67
N VAL A 182 -15.86 16.37 -2.24
CA VAL A 182 -14.59 16.51 -1.50
C VAL A 182 -13.51 17.18 -2.35
N ASN A 183 -13.40 16.84 -3.64
CA ASN A 183 -12.46 17.52 -4.53
C ASN A 183 -12.80 19.01 -4.71
N LEU A 184 -14.08 19.37 -4.77
CA LEU A 184 -14.51 20.79 -4.77
C LEU A 184 -14.22 21.48 -3.44
N LEU A 185 -14.40 20.80 -2.31
CA LEU A 185 -13.98 21.29 -0.99
C LEU A 185 -12.46 21.56 -0.96
N MET A 186 -11.64 20.66 -1.52
CA MET A 186 -10.19 20.89 -1.64
C MET A 186 -9.86 22.10 -2.53
N ILE A 187 -10.48 22.21 -3.70
CA ILE A 187 -10.23 23.33 -4.64
C ILE A 187 -10.61 24.67 -4.00
N THR A 188 -11.76 24.72 -3.31
CA THR A 188 -12.19 25.92 -2.59
C THR A 188 -11.25 26.23 -1.43
N GLU A 189 -10.86 25.25 -0.61
CA GLU A 189 -9.93 25.50 0.49
C GLU A 189 -8.57 26.00 -0.01
N GLN A 190 -8.07 25.46 -1.12
CA GLN A 190 -6.85 25.93 -1.75
C GLN A 190 -6.99 27.37 -2.27
N TYR A 191 -8.15 27.73 -2.84
CA TYR A 191 -8.43 29.12 -3.21
C TYR A 191 -8.37 30.03 -1.98
N ALA A 192 -9.05 29.68 -0.89
CA ALA A 192 -9.04 30.48 0.34
C ALA A 192 -7.60 30.68 0.88
N ALA A 193 -6.78 29.63 0.85
CA ALA A 193 -5.39 29.68 1.32
C ALA A 193 -4.45 30.46 0.40
N MET A 194 -4.62 30.38 -0.92
CA MET A 194 -3.66 30.92 -1.90
C MET A 194 -4.07 32.25 -2.51
N HIS A 195 -5.36 32.60 -2.53
CA HIS A 195 -5.87 33.75 -3.28
C HIS A 195 -5.25 35.08 -2.82
N GLY A 196 -5.10 35.27 -1.51
CA GLY A 196 -4.49 36.49 -0.96
C GLY A 196 -3.05 36.68 -1.42
N VAL A 197 -2.25 35.59 -1.43
CA VAL A 197 -0.88 35.62 -1.96
C VAL A 197 -0.89 35.84 -3.47
N ALA A 198 -1.78 35.15 -4.19
CA ALA A 198 -1.86 35.20 -5.65
C ALA A 198 -2.33 36.55 -6.20
N THR A 199 -2.98 37.38 -5.38
CA THR A 199 -3.48 38.72 -5.75
C THR A 199 -2.75 39.86 -5.05
N GLY A 200 -1.75 39.57 -4.21
CA GLY A 200 -1.06 40.58 -3.41
C GLY A 200 -1.92 41.20 -2.29
N ASN A 201 -2.98 40.50 -1.87
CA ASN A 201 -3.87 40.89 -0.78
C ASN A 201 -3.79 39.88 0.39
N PRO A 202 -2.78 39.97 1.27
CA PRO A 202 -2.59 39.03 2.39
C PRO A 202 -3.74 39.09 3.43
N SER A 203 -4.56 40.13 3.41
CA SER A 203 -5.72 40.30 4.30
C SER A 203 -7.01 39.72 3.71
N PHE A 204 -6.94 39.06 2.55
CA PHE A 204 -8.10 38.43 1.93
C PHE A 204 -8.77 37.45 2.89
N LYS A 205 -10.10 37.53 2.96
CA LYS A 205 -10.94 36.56 3.68
C LYS A 205 -12.09 36.16 2.78
N PRO A 206 -12.42 34.86 2.69
CA PRO A 206 -13.57 34.42 1.93
C PRO A 206 -14.88 35.05 2.42
N SER A 207 -15.81 35.31 1.51
CA SER A 207 -17.12 35.88 1.85
C SER A 207 -18.06 34.87 2.52
N ALA A 208 -19.20 35.37 3.00
CA ALA A 208 -20.29 34.51 3.47
C ALA A 208 -20.89 33.64 2.36
N GLU A 209 -20.89 34.12 1.10
CA GLU A 209 -21.36 33.30 -0.04
C GLU A 209 -20.42 32.13 -0.29
N PHE A 210 -19.11 32.38 -0.22
CA PHE A 210 -18.09 31.34 -0.33
C PHE A 210 -18.28 30.25 0.74
N THR A 211 -18.44 30.66 2.00
CA THR A 211 -18.65 29.76 3.12
C THR A 211 -19.93 28.94 2.93
N LYS A 212 -21.02 29.58 2.50
CA LYS A 212 -22.29 28.90 2.20
C LYS A 212 -22.14 27.87 1.07
N TYR A 213 -21.32 28.15 0.06
CA TYR A 213 -21.04 27.18 -1.00
C TYR A 213 -20.29 25.96 -0.46
N GLN A 214 -19.23 26.14 0.34
CA GLN A 214 -18.52 25.04 0.98
C GLN A 214 -19.44 24.21 1.89
N ASP A 215 -20.29 24.85 2.69
CA ASP A 215 -21.24 24.14 3.56
C ASP A 215 -22.25 23.30 2.76
N GLY A 216 -22.66 23.77 1.58
CA GLY A 216 -23.53 23.02 0.67
C GLY A 216 -22.87 21.80 0.02
N LEU A 217 -21.53 21.70 0.06
CA LEU A 217 -20.79 20.53 -0.44
C LEU A 217 -20.64 19.43 0.62
N LYS A 218 -20.88 19.70 1.90
CA LYS A 218 -20.72 18.70 2.97
C LYS A 218 -21.72 17.55 2.82
N GLY A 219 -21.35 16.39 3.36
CA GLY A 219 -22.12 15.15 3.29
C GLY A 219 -21.84 14.27 4.50
N ASP A 220 -21.75 12.96 4.29
CA ASP A 220 -21.40 12.03 5.38
C ASP A 220 -19.90 12.07 5.69
N GLU A 221 -19.49 13.06 6.48
CA GLU A 221 -18.10 13.30 6.85
C GLU A 221 -17.47 12.12 7.60
N LYS A 222 -18.27 11.32 8.33
CA LYS A 222 -17.80 10.10 9.01
C LYS A 222 -17.48 8.98 8.02
N LYS A 223 -18.27 8.83 6.97
CA LYS A 223 -17.94 7.93 5.86
C LYS A 223 -16.71 8.44 5.11
N TRP A 224 -16.65 9.73 4.80
CA TRP A 224 -15.57 10.31 4.00
C TRP A 224 -14.20 10.21 4.68
N ILE A 225 -14.11 10.44 5.99
CA ILE A 225 -12.84 10.29 6.72
C ILE A 225 -12.31 8.84 6.68
N LYS A 226 -13.21 7.85 6.53
CA LYS A 226 -12.84 6.44 6.41
C LYS A 226 -12.46 6.05 4.98
N THR A 227 -13.16 6.55 3.97
CA THR A 227 -13.09 6.00 2.61
C THR A 227 -12.40 6.90 1.59
N LEU A 228 -12.23 8.19 1.88
CA LEU A 228 -11.69 9.18 0.95
C LEU A 228 -10.38 9.77 1.47
N PRO A 229 -9.22 9.35 0.93
CA PRO A 229 -7.94 10.00 1.20
C PRO A 229 -7.96 11.51 0.92
N THR A 230 -8.70 11.94 -0.11
CA THR A 230 -8.89 13.35 -0.45
C THR A 230 -9.60 14.14 0.64
N TYR A 231 -10.52 13.53 1.40
CA TYR A 231 -11.19 14.21 2.51
C TYR A 231 -10.25 14.40 3.71
N ARG A 232 -9.38 13.42 3.97
CA ARG A 232 -8.29 13.58 4.94
C ARG A 232 -7.37 14.73 4.53
N SER A 233 -6.95 14.77 3.27
CA SER A 233 -6.16 15.87 2.72
C SER A 233 -6.85 17.23 2.83
N TYR A 234 -8.16 17.31 2.52
CA TYR A 234 -8.96 18.52 2.72
C TYR A 234 -8.89 19.03 4.16
N LEU A 235 -9.11 18.16 5.15
CA LEU A 235 -9.06 18.54 6.56
C LEU A 235 -7.66 18.97 7.01
N LEU A 236 -6.60 18.39 6.42
CA LEU A 236 -5.22 18.82 6.66
C LEU A 236 -4.93 20.21 6.10
N ILE A 237 -5.37 20.51 4.86
CA ILE A 237 -5.24 21.84 4.26
C ILE A 237 -5.98 22.87 5.12
N LYS A 238 -7.23 22.58 5.49
CA LYS A 238 -8.04 23.44 6.36
C LYS A 238 -7.39 23.69 7.73
N SER A 239 -6.63 22.72 8.22
CA SER A 239 -5.93 22.82 9.52
C SER A 239 -4.52 23.42 9.40
N GLN A 240 -4.01 23.68 8.19
CA GLN A 240 -2.61 23.97 7.93
C GLN A 240 -2.13 25.26 8.59
N GLU A 241 -2.89 26.34 8.52
CA GLU A 241 -2.53 27.61 9.15
C GLU A 241 -2.41 27.46 10.67
N GLY A 242 -3.44 26.87 11.29
CA GLY A 242 -3.47 26.61 12.73
C GLY A 242 -2.34 25.68 13.18
N PHE A 243 -2.03 24.65 12.40
CA PHE A 243 -0.94 23.72 12.69
C PHE A 243 0.43 24.40 12.54
N THR A 244 0.61 25.24 11.51
CA THR A 244 1.84 26.03 11.31
C THR A 244 2.07 26.99 12.47
N ASN A 245 1.03 27.71 12.89
CA ASN A 245 1.09 28.58 14.06
C ASN A 245 1.45 27.81 15.33
N PHE A 246 0.86 26.63 15.54
CA PHE A 246 1.22 25.76 16.65
C PHE A 246 2.69 25.29 16.58
N MET A 247 3.17 24.88 15.42
CA MET A 247 4.57 24.48 15.20
C MET A 247 5.54 25.61 15.57
N ASN A 248 5.22 26.86 15.22
CA ASN A 248 6.02 28.03 15.60
C ASN A 248 6.12 28.23 17.12
N THR A 249 5.14 27.76 17.91
CA THR A 249 5.20 27.82 19.38
C THR A 249 6.15 26.77 20.00
N LEU A 250 6.54 25.74 19.25
CA LEU A 250 7.37 24.64 19.78
C LEU A 250 8.87 24.98 19.86
N GLN A 251 9.30 26.15 19.36
CA GLN A 251 10.63 26.76 19.57
C GLN A 251 11.80 25.75 19.55
N ASN A 252 12.04 25.11 18.40
CA ASN A 252 13.18 24.19 18.17
C ASN A 252 13.19 22.88 18.97
N LYS A 253 12.06 22.39 19.49
CA LYS A 253 12.00 21.01 20.01
C LYS A 253 12.20 20.00 18.88
N GLU A 254 13.13 19.06 19.04
CA GLU A 254 13.24 17.90 18.15
C GLU A 254 12.02 16.99 18.35
N ILE A 255 11.04 17.16 17.46
CA ILE A 255 9.78 16.44 17.44
C ILE A 255 9.42 16.11 15.99
N SER A 256 8.80 14.96 15.77
CA SER A 256 8.31 14.60 14.45
C SER A 256 7.03 15.37 14.06
N THR A 257 6.64 15.27 12.79
CA THR A 257 5.42 15.92 12.30
C THR A 257 4.17 15.34 12.98
N THR A 258 4.08 14.01 13.10
CA THR A 258 2.99 13.31 13.79
C THR A 258 2.95 13.64 15.27
N GLU A 259 4.09 13.63 15.96
CA GLU A 259 4.14 13.96 17.39
C GLU A 259 3.63 15.39 17.65
N ALA A 260 4.00 16.35 16.79
CA ALA A 260 3.48 17.71 16.89
C ALA A 260 2.00 17.80 16.52
N PHE A 261 1.57 17.10 15.46
CA PHE A 261 0.17 17.12 15.03
C PHE A 261 -0.76 16.53 16.08
N VAL A 262 -0.36 15.46 16.76
CA VAL A 262 -1.13 14.89 17.88
C VAL A 262 -1.35 15.94 18.96
N LYS A 263 -0.31 16.65 19.39
CA LYS A 263 -0.44 17.72 20.40
C LYS A 263 -1.36 18.85 19.92
N TYR A 264 -1.30 19.21 18.65
CA TYR A 264 -2.17 20.20 18.05
C TYR A 264 -3.64 19.76 18.04
N ILE A 265 -3.92 18.55 17.55
CA ILE A 265 -5.28 18.07 17.32
C ILE A 265 -5.98 17.64 18.61
N GLU A 266 -5.24 17.20 19.64
CA GLU A 266 -5.79 16.90 20.97
C GLU A 266 -6.48 18.13 21.60
N GLY A 267 -5.97 19.33 21.34
CA GLY A 267 -6.56 20.59 21.78
C GLY A 267 -7.85 20.99 21.04
N LYS A 268 -8.19 20.34 19.93
CA LYS A 268 -9.36 20.66 19.09
C LYS A 268 -10.60 19.91 19.59
N LYS A 269 -11.46 20.58 20.34
CA LYS A 269 -12.68 20.00 20.94
C LYS A 269 -13.82 19.79 19.93
N ASP A 270 -13.77 20.52 18.82
CA ASP A 270 -14.69 20.47 17.70
C ASP A 270 -14.47 19.27 16.77
N ILE A 271 -13.33 18.60 16.88
CA ILE A 271 -13.01 17.39 16.12
C ILE A 271 -13.22 16.17 17.02
N ASP A 272 -14.06 15.24 16.58
CA ASP A 272 -14.35 14.02 17.31
C ASP A 272 -13.19 13.01 17.25
N GLN A 273 -13.17 12.04 18.15
CA GLN A 273 -12.08 11.07 18.27
C GLN A 273 -11.91 10.19 17.02
N TYR A 274 -13.00 9.80 16.36
CA TYR A 274 -12.93 8.95 15.18
C TYR A 274 -12.25 9.69 14.02
N THR A 275 -12.56 10.97 13.84
CA THR A 275 -11.87 11.83 12.88
C THR A 275 -10.39 12.03 13.25
N LYS A 276 -10.08 12.25 14.54
CA LYS A 276 -8.69 12.36 15.02
C LYS A 276 -7.87 11.12 14.70
N ASP A 277 -8.41 9.94 14.97
CA ASP A 277 -7.73 8.66 14.75
C ASP A 277 -7.27 8.51 13.30
N HIS A 278 -8.15 8.81 12.35
CA HIS A 278 -7.84 8.75 10.92
C HIS A 278 -6.82 9.80 10.48
N LEU A 279 -6.91 11.05 10.98
CA LEU A 279 -5.96 12.11 10.62
C LEU A 279 -4.56 11.84 11.20
N ILE A 280 -4.48 11.35 12.44
CA ILE A 280 -3.21 10.96 13.07
C ILE A 280 -2.56 9.84 12.27
N ALA A 281 -3.32 8.80 11.92
CA ALA A 281 -2.82 7.69 11.11
C ALA A 281 -2.34 8.14 9.73
N PHE A 282 -3.11 9.01 9.07
CA PHE A 282 -2.78 9.54 7.75
C PHE A 282 -1.49 10.35 7.76
N ILE A 283 -1.26 11.20 8.76
CA ILE A 283 0.00 11.95 8.89
C ILE A 283 1.16 11.01 9.27
N ALA A 284 0.94 10.05 10.17
CA ALA A 284 1.96 9.08 10.55
C ALA A 284 2.53 8.34 9.34
N THR A 285 1.68 7.82 8.46
CA THR A 285 2.14 7.11 7.27
C THR A 285 2.73 8.02 6.21
N GLN A 286 2.24 9.26 6.07
CA GLN A 286 2.76 10.22 5.10
C GLN A 286 4.15 10.77 5.47
N TYR A 287 4.40 11.09 6.75
CA TYR A 287 5.59 11.86 7.13
C TYR A 287 6.64 11.04 7.90
N ASP A 288 6.21 10.19 8.84
CA ASP A 288 7.13 9.69 9.88
C ASP A 288 7.33 8.16 9.85
N LEU A 289 6.39 7.37 9.33
CA LEU A 289 6.52 5.91 9.19
C LEU A 289 7.24 5.53 7.89
N GLN A 290 8.49 5.96 7.78
CA GLN A 290 9.38 5.71 6.64
C GLN A 290 10.62 4.90 7.09
N PRO A 291 11.23 4.02 6.26
CA PRO A 291 12.27 3.06 6.67
C PRO A 291 13.49 3.58 7.44
N GLN A 292 13.80 4.87 7.37
CA GLN A 292 14.97 5.47 8.02
C GLN A 292 14.63 6.59 9.00
N HIS A 293 13.36 6.77 9.34
CA HIS A 293 12.98 7.86 10.21
C HIS A 293 13.49 7.61 11.65
N PRO A 294 14.29 8.53 12.24
CA PRO A 294 15.00 8.27 13.49
C PRO A 294 14.09 8.16 14.73
N ARG A 295 12.83 8.61 14.61
CA ARG A 295 11.88 8.71 15.72
C ARG A 295 10.68 7.76 15.63
N ILE A 296 10.76 6.70 14.82
CA ILE A 296 9.63 5.76 14.64
C ILE A 296 9.12 5.23 15.98
N LYS A 297 10.00 4.94 16.95
CA LYS A 297 9.59 4.46 18.28
C LYS A 297 8.70 5.48 19.00
N GLN A 298 9.13 6.74 19.05
CA GLN A 298 8.40 7.83 19.69
C GLN A 298 7.08 8.12 18.96
N VAL A 299 7.10 8.08 17.63
CA VAL A 299 5.90 8.22 16.79
C VAL A 299 4.90 7.13 17.14
N MET A 300 5.33 5.86 17.16
CA MET A 300 4.45 4.74 17.48
C MET A 300 3.94 4.77 18.93
N GLU A 301 4.73 5.22 19.90
CA GLU A 301 4.27 5.44 21.27
C GLU A 301 3.13 6.47 21.33
N VAL A 302 3.30 7.61 20.66
CA VAL A 302 2.30 8.67 20.63
C VAL A 302 1.05 8.23 19.88
N VAL A 303 1.21 7.59 18.72
CA VAL A 303 0.12 7.03 17.92
C VAL A 303 -0.69 6.00 18.72
N ASN A 304 -0.02 5.02 19.35
CA ASN A 304 -0.70 3.96 20.11
C ASN A 304 -1.45 4.48 21.34
N LYS A 305 -0.97 5.57 21.95
CA LYS A 305 -1.66 6.27 23.05
C LYS A 305 -2.87 7.06 22.57
N SER A 306 -2.72 7.77 21.45
CA SER A 306 -3.69 8.79 21.00
C SER A 306 -4.84 8.18 20.22
N ILE A 307 -4.53 7.26 19.30
CA ILE A 307 -5.54 6.55 18.50
C ILE A 307 -6.36 5.64 19.40
N LYS A 308 -7.68 5.57 19.20
CA LYS A 308 -8.59 4.65 19.93
C LYS A 308 -9.09 3.50 19.08
N ASP A 309 -9.15 3.68 17.77
CA ASP A 309 -9.50 2.64 16.81
C ASP A 309 -8.44 1.52 16.76
N ASN A 310 -8.86 0.29 17.08
CA ASN A 310 -7.97 -0.87 17.14
C ASN A 310 -7.54 -1.37 15.75
N GLN A 311 -8.39 -1.21 14.72
CA GLN A 311 -8.05 -1.61 13.36
C GLN A 311 -6.96 -0.69 12.82
N ILE A 312 -7.10 0.62 13.01
CA ILE A 312 -6.06 1.60 12.61
C ILE A 312 -4.73 1.29 13.31
N LYS A 313 -4.73 0.99 14.62
CA LYS A 313 -3.50 0.58 15.32
C LYS A 313 -2.85 -0.64 14.69
N LYS A 314 -3.65 -1.67 14.39
CA LYS A 314 -3.15 -2.90 13.76
C LYS A 314 -2.53 -2.61 12.38
N GLU A 315 -3.16 -1.73 11.60
CA GLU A 315 -2.63 -1.29 10.31
C GLU A 315 -1.31 -0.53 10.45
N LEU A 316 -1.18 0.37 11.42
CA LEU A 316 0.05 1.12 11.67
C LEU A 316 1.18 0.23 12.22
N GLU A 317 0.87 -0.76 13.05
CA GLU A 317 1.86 -1.78 13.45
C GLU A 317 2.30 -2.64 12.25
N LYS A 318 1.39 -2.92 11.30
CA LYS A 318 1.74 -3.58 10.03
C LYS A 318 2.69 -2.72 9.19
N VAL A 319 2.47 -1.40 9.12
CA VAL A 319 3.41 -0.46 8.48
C VAL A 319 4.76 -0.46 9.20
N LYS A 320 4.78 -0.36 10.54
CA LYS A 320 6.01 -0.42 11.33
C LYS A 320 6.80 -1.70 11.05
N LEU A 321 6.13 -2.86 11.05
CA LEU A 321 6.74 -4.14 10.69
C LEU A 321 7.26 -4.12 9.24
N ALA A 322 6.47 -3.58 8.31
CA ALA A 322 6.84 -3.45 6.90
C ALA A 322 8.04 -2.53 6.66
N ILE A 323 8.33 -1.56 7.52
CA ILE A 323 9.48 -0.66 7.36
C ILE A 323 10.70 -1.07 8.22
N GLN A 324 10.51 -1.51 9.46
CA GLN A 324 11.61 -1.85 10.39
C GLN A 324 11.95 -3.35 10.42
N GLY A 325 11.01 -4.21 10.03
CA GLY A 325 11.10 -5.64 10.28
C GLY A 325 10.79 -5.99 11.74
N ILE A 326 11.03 -7.25 12.09
CA ILE A 326 10.81 -7.75 13.45
C ILE A 326 11.87 -7.15 14.39
N GLU A 327 11.48 -6.76 15.60
CA GLU A 327 12.39 -6.15 16.56
C GLU A 327 13.43 -7.16 17.09
N VAL A 328 14.65 -6.68 17.33
CA VAL A 328 15.73 -7.46 17.95
C VAL A 328 15.28 -8.00 19.31
N GLY A 329 15.52 -9.28 19.54
CA GLY A 329 15.13 -10.03 20.74
C GLY A 329 13.78 -10.73 20.64
N GLN A 330 12.94 -10.39 19.66
CA GLN A 330 11.68 -11.10 19.43
C GLN A 330 11.93 -12.45 18.73
N LYS A 331 11.08 -13.44 19.01
CA LYS A 331 11.14 -14.75 18.34
C LYS A 331 10.77 -14.58 16.86
N ALA A 332 11.54 -15.20 15.97
CA ALA A 332 11.15 -15.27 14.56
C ALA A 332 9.80 -16.02 14.42
N PRO A 333 8.88 -15.55 13.57
CA PRO A 333 7.57 -16.17 13.44
C PRO A 333 7.67 -17.58 12.86
N SER A 334 6.78 -18.46 13.32
CA SER A 334 6.61 -19.78 12.70
C SER A 334 5.97 -19.62 11.32
N VAL A 335 6.65 -20.14 10.31
CA VAL A 335 6.24 -20.10 8.90
C VAL A 335 6.48 -21.46 8.26
N ASP A 336 5.61 -21.86 7.34
CA ASP A 336 5.76 -23.06 6.54
C ASP A 336 6.52 -22.73 5.26
N LEU A 337 7.70 -23.33 5.09
CA LEU A 337 8.52 -23.22 3.89
C LEU A 337 8.66 -24.59 3.22
N VAL A 338 9.03 -24.61 1.94
CA VAL A 338 9.35 -25.86 1.23
C VAL A 338 10.74 -25.80 0.62
N ASN A 339 11.46 -26.91 0.57
CA ASN A 339 12.76 -26.98 -0.11
C ASN A 339 12.60 -27.31 -1.61
N ASN A 340 13.73 -27.46 -2.33
CA ASN A 340 13.74 -27.80 -3.77
C ASN A 340 13.16 -29.19 -4.11
N LYS A 341 12.92 -30.05 -3.12
CA LYS A 341 12.24 -31.35 -3.26
C LYS A 341 10.73 -31.27 -2.95
N GLY A 342 10.22 -30.10 -2.57
CA GLY A 342 8.84 -29.92 -2.14
C GLY A 342 8.57 -30.39 -0.70
N GLU A 343 9.61 -30.72 0.07
CA GLU A 343 9.47 -31.14 1.46
C GLU A 343 9.27 -29.90 2.35
N LYS A 344 8.36 -30.00 3.32
CA LYS A 344 8.13 -28.92 4.30
C LYS A 344 9.33 -28.75 5.22
N VAL A 345 9.73 -27.51 5.47
CA VAL A 345 10.82 -27.12 6.36
C VAL A 345 10.34 -26.01 7.30
N SER A 346 10.58 -26.19 8.60
CA SER A 346 10.34 -25.16 9.62
C SER A 346 11.66 -24.50 10.02
N LEU A 347 11.61 -23.20 10.34
CA LEU A 347 12.78 -22.46 10.82
C LEU A 347 13.34 -22.99 12.14
N SER A 348 12.53 -23.68 12.96
CA SER A 348 13.01 -24.30 14.21
C SER A 348 14.07 -25.39 13.99
N LYS A 349 14.13 -25.98 12.78
CA LYS A 349 15.20 -26.91 12.36
C LYS A 349 16.60 -26.31 12.54
N TYR A 350 16.72 -24.99 12.48
CA TYR A 350 17.99 -24.28 12.54
C TYR A 350 18.37 -23.79 13.95
N GLU A 351 17.56 -24.05 14.98
CA GLU A 351 17.91 -23.72 16.36
C GLU A 351 19.19 -24.44 16.82
N GLY A 352 19.90 -23.85 17.77
CA GLY A 352 21.23 -24.28 18.22
C GLY A 352 22.38 -23.66 17.43
N LYS A 353 22.13 -23.08 16.25
CA LYS A 353 23.14 -22.37 15.44
C LYS A 353 22.56 -21.08 14.84
N PRO A 354 23.30 -19.95 14.86
CA PRO A 354 22.81 -18.71 14.26
C PRO A 354 22.49 -18.90 12.78
N SER A 355 21.43 -18.23 12.31
CA SER A 355 20.96 -18.30 10.93
C SER A 355 20.91 -16.91 10.31
N VAL A 356 21.32 -16.77 9.07
CA VAL A 356 21.09 -15.58 8.25
C VAL A 356 19.97 -15.94 7.30
N LEU A 357 18.79 -15.35 7.51
CA LEU A 357 17.66 -15.50 6.60
C LEU A 357 17.77 -14.40 5.54
N VAL A 358 17.76 -14.78 4.27
CA VAL A 358 17.83 -13.86 3.15
C VAL A 358 16.57 -13.98 2.31
N PHE A 359 15.78 -12.92 2.23
CA PHE A 359 14.54 -12.84 1.45
C PHE A 359 14.84 -12.24 0.08
N TYR A 360 14.43 -12.93 -0.98
CA TYR A 360 14.70 -12.52 -2.35
C TYR A 360 13.66 -13.03 -3.34
N ALA A 361 13.53 -12.37 -4.49
CA ALA A 361 12.73 -12.84 -5.61
C ALA A 361 13.40 -12.44 -6.92
N SER A 362 13.43 -13.35 -7.89
CA SER A 362 14.19 -13.25 -9.15
C SER A 362 13.83 -12.03 -10.02
N TRP A 363 12.61 -11.51 -9.88
CA TRP A 363 12.14 -10.34 -10.61
C TRP A 363 12.67 -9.02 -10.05
N ASN A 364 13.28 -9.01 -8.86
CA ASN A 364 13.88 -7.82 -8.29
C ASN A 364 15.29 -7.58 -8.89
N PRO A 365 15.55 -6.39 -9.47
CA PRO A 365 16.80 -6.14 -10.21
C PRO A 365 18.06 -6.23 -9.33
N TYR A 366 17.97 -5.92 -8.04
CA TYR A 366 19.13 -5.90 -7.14
C TYR A 366 19.62 -7.30 -6.75
N VAL A 367 18.90 -8.36 -7.12
CA VAL A 367 19.23 -9.75 -6.78
C VAL A 367 20.48 -10.25 -7.51
N SER A 368 20.58 -9.98 -8.80
CA SER A 368 21.78 -10.30 -9.58
C SER A 368 22.92 -9.32 -9.28
N GLU A 369 22.60 -8.03 -9.15
CA GLU A 369 23.57 -6.94 -9.00
C GLU A 369 24.29 -6.95 -7.64
N SER A 370 23.55 -7.15 -6.54
CA SER A 370 24.06 -6.96 -5.18
C SER A 370 23.99 -8.20 -4.31
N LEU A 371 22.91 -8.99 -4.41
CA LEU A 371 22.70 -10.11 -3.51
C LEU A 371 23.63 -11.28 -3.81
N THR A 372 23.77 -11.66 -5.09
CA THR A 372 24.58 -12.83 -5.47
C THR A 372 26.04 -12.72 -5.02
N PRO A 373 26.74 -11.58 -5.23
CA PRO A 373 28.08 -11.38 -4.69
C PRO A 373 28.13 -11.45 -3.16
N SER A 374 27.19 -10.79 -2.48
CA SER A 374 27.10 -10.75 -1.01
C SER A 374 26.95 -12.15 -0.41
N VAL A 375 26.06 -12.98 -0.97
CA VAL A 375 25.81 -14.35 -0.52
C VAL A 375 27.04 -15.23 -0.73
N LYS A 376 27.76 -15.09 -1.85
CA LYS A 376 29.02 -15.82 -2.08
C LYS A 376 30.05 -15.50 -1.01
N GLN A 377 30.22 -14.22 -0.67
CA GLN A 377 31.13 -13.80 0.38
C GLN A 377 30.74 -14.36 1.75
N LEU A 378 29.45 -14.25 2.12
CA LEU A 378 28.94 -14.79 3.38
C LEU A 378 29.11 -16.32 3.46
N ALA A 379 28.82 -17.05 2.36
CA ALA A 379 28.99 -18.49 2.31
C ALA A 379 30.47 -18.90 2.51
N THR A 380 31.41 -18.20 1.88
CA THR A 380 32.85 -18.46 2.01
C THR A 380 33.37 -18.16 3.42
N GLN A 381 32.95 -17.04 4.02
CA GLN A 381 33.47 -16.59 5.32
C GLN A 381 32.78 -17.26 6.52
N TYR A 382 31.47 -17.53 6.41
CA TYR A 382 30.62 -17.92 7.53
C TYR A 382 29.84 -19.23 7.32
N GLY A 383 29.85 -19.87 6.14
CA GLY A 383 29.03 -21.06 5.86
C GLY A 383 29.21 -22.23 6.83
N GLY A 384 30.37 -22.35 7.49
CA GLY A 384 30.59 -23.32 8.57
C GLY A 384 30.03 -22.87 9.94
N LYS A 385 29.94 -21.56 10.16
CA LYS A 385 29.62 -20.92 11.45
C LYS A 385 28.14 -20.57 11.62
N VAL A 386 27.44 -20.29 10.51
CA VAL A 386 26.00 -19.95 10.50
C VAL A 386 25.24 -20.87 9.55
N ASN A 387 23.92 -20.89 9.65
CA ASN A 387 23.05 -21.40 8.58
C ASN A 387 22.75 -20.24 7.63
N LEU A 388 23.07 -20.36 6.35
CA LEU A 388 22.71 -19.35 5.35
C LEU A 388 21.46 -19.84 4.62
N VAL A 389 20.31 -19.25 4.95
CA VAL A 389 18.98 -19.70 4.52
C VAL A 389 18.39 -18.70 3.53
N MET A 390 18.32 -19.10 2.27
CA MET A 390 17.80 -18.31 1.16
C MET A 390 16.30 -18.58 1.01
N ILE A 391 15.47 -17.61 1.37
CA ILE A 391 14.01 -17.67 1.30
C ILE A 391 13.53 -16.96 0.03
N ASN A 392 13.12 -17.75 -0.95
CA ASN A 392 12.61 -17.29 -2.23
C ASN A 392 11.14 -16.90 -2.15
N LEU A 393 10.80 -15.79 -2.79
CA LEU A 393 9.47 -15.17 -2.89
C LEU A 393 9.01 -15.01 -4.35
N ASP A 394 9.51 -15.84 -5.26
CA ASP A 394 8.99 -15.90 -6.64
C ASP A 394 7.52 -16.34 -6.65
N ASP A 395 6.80 -16.06 -7.73
CA ASP A 395 5.36 -16.35 -7.80
C ASP A 395 5.06 -17.85 -7.85
N THR A 396 6.00 -18.65 -8.36
CA THR A 396 5.82 -20.08 -8.62
C THR A 396 7.01 -20.90 -8.15
N GLU A 397 6.73 -22.16 -7.79
CA GLU A 397 7.78 -23.12 -7.41
C GLU A 397 8.74 -23.41 -8.58
N ASP A 398 8.25 -23.38 -9.82
CA ASP A 398 9.09 -23.57 -11.01
C ASP A 398 10.08 -22.41 -11.22
N GLN A 399 9.67 -21.17 -10.94
CA GLN A 399 10.58 -20.04 -10.91
C GLN A 399 11.64 -20.23 -9.82
N PHE A 400 11.21 -20.56 -8.59
CA PHE A 400 12.14 -20.86 -7.50
C PHE A 400 13.21 -21.88 -7.87
N LYS A 401 12.82 -23.05 -8.43
CA LYS A 401 13.76 -24.11 -8.84
C LYS A 401 14.76 -23.63 -9.89
N LYS A 402 14.32 -22.82 -10.85
CA LYS A 402 15.22 -22.23 -11.87
C LYS A 402 16.17 -21.22 -11.25
N THR A 403 15.65 -20.31 -10.43
CA THR A 403 16.42 -19.25 -9.76
C THR A 403 17.49 -19.84 -8.85
N GLU A 404 17.13 -20.83 -8.02
CA GLU A 404 18.04 -21.53 -7.12
C GLU A 404 19.20 -22.20 -7.86
N ALA A 405 18.87 -23.00 -8.88
CA ALA A 405 19.87 -23.70 -9.69
C ALA A 405 20.81 -22.74 -10.45
N ALA A 406 20.31 -21.56 -10.86
CA ALA A 406 21.10 -20.55 -11.54
C ALA A 406 22.02 -19.76 -10.59
N MET A 407 21.52 -19.39 -9.41
CA MET A 407 22.20 -18.44 -8.53
C MET A 407 23.13 -19.10 -7.51
N PHE A 408 22.75 -20.25 -6.97
CA PHE A 408 23.39 -20.82 -5.77
C PHE A 408 24.08 -22.15 -6.00
N LYS A 409 24.21 -22.59 -7.26
CA LYS A 409 24.94 -23.80 -7.61
C LYS A 409 26.36 -23.78 -7.04
N GLY A 410 26.67 -24.79 -6.22
CA GLY A 410 27.98 -24.95 -5.59
C GLY A 410 28.21 -24.12 -4.32
N LEU A 411 27.22 -23.34 -3.88
CA LEU A 411 27.28 -22.62 -2.61
C LEU A 411 26.69 -23.46 -1.47
N LYS A 412 27.27 -23.35 -0.27
CA LYS A 412 26.74 -23.99 0.94
C LYS A 412 25.62 -23.14 1.54
N VAL A 413 24.45 -23.18 0.92
CA VAL A 413 23.24 -22.49 1.39
C VAL A 413 22.07 -23.46 1.45
N GLU A 414 21.10 -23.17 2.33
CA GLU A 414 19.78 -23.81 2.26
C GLU A 414 18.85 -22.94 1.42
N SER A 415 18.24 -23.52 0.38
CA SER A 415 17.27 -22.82 -0.46
C SER A 415 15.85 -23.27 -0.11
N LEU A 416 15.03 -22.32 0.32
CA LEU A 416 13.65 -22.50 0.74
C LEU A 416 12.73 -21.59 -0.08
N TYR A 417 11.49 -22.03 -0.28
CA TYR A 417 10.45 -21.30 -1.00
C TYR A 417 9.27 -21.01 -0.09
N ALA A 418 8.86 -19.74 -0.07
CA ALA A 418 7.64 -19.31 0.56
C ALA A 418 6.48 -19.43 -0.44
N LYS A 419 5.61 -20.41 -0.22
CA LYS A 419 4.51 -20.71 -1.15
C LYS A 419 3.61 -19.47 -1.37
N ASN A 420 3.34 -19.17 -2.64
CA ASN A 420 2.63 -17.97 -3.12
C ASN A 420 3.47 -16.68 -3.12
N GLY A 421 4.80 -16.80 -3.00
CA GLY A 421 5.74 -15.70 -3.16
C GLY A 421 5.46 -14.52 -2.23
N MET A 422 5.33 -13.32 -2.80
CA MET A 422 5.01 -12.10 -2.06
C MET A 422 3.65 -12.12 -1.35
N ASN A 423 2.74 -12.99 -1.76
CA ASN A 423 1.43 -13.16 -1.11
C ASN A 423 1.42 -14.29 -0.07
N SER A 424 2.61 -14.79 0.31
CA SER A 424 2.76 -15.85 1.30
C SER A 424 2.54 -15.35 2.73
N GLU A 425 2.14 -16.26 3.62
CA GLU A 425 2.11 -16.00 5.06
C GLU A 425 3.51 -15.64 5.59
N THR A 426 4.57 -16.17 4.99
CA THR A 426 5.96 -15.81 5.31
C THR A 426 6.22 -14.34 5.04
N ALA A 427 5.82 -13.82 3.88
CA ALA A 427 6.00 -12.41 3.54
C ALA A 427 5.23 -11.51 4.52
N ASP A 428 3.97 -11.85 4.83
CA ASP A 428 3.15 -11.09 5.77
C ASP A 428 3.75 -11.08 7.20
N LYS A 429 4.10 -12.26 7.74
CA LYS A 429 4.63 -12.39 9.11
C LYS A 429 6.01 -11.76 9.32
N PHE A 430 6.85 -11.74 8.29
CA PHE A 430 8.16 -11.05 8.35
C PHE A 430 8.09 -9.58 7.90
N GLY A 431 6.92 -9.10 7.44
CA GLY A 431 6.76 -7.77 6.88
C GLY A 431 7.62 -7.53 5.64
N ILE A 432 7.69 -8.51 4.74
CA ILE A 432 8.43 -8.44 3.49
C ILE A 432 7.51 -7.94 2.37
N TYR A 433 7.88 -6.81 1.80
CA TYR A 433 7.24 -6.18 0.65
C TYR A 433 8.24 -6.02 -0.49
N GLY A 434 7.76 -5.73 -1.71
CA GLY A 434 8.64 -5.60 -2.88
C GLY A 434 9.78 -4.60 -2.69
N PHE A 435 9.52 -3.47 -2.01
CA PHE A 435 10.52 -2.45 -1.68
C PHE A 435 11.57 -2.90 -0.65
N LYS A 436 11.36 -4.03 0.03
CA LYS A 436 12.31 -4.64 0.96
C LYS A 436 13.17 -5.72 0.32
N LEU A 437 12.97 -6.04 -0.95
CA LEU A 437 13.76 -7.07 -1.63
C LEU A 437 14.99 -6.47 -2.33
N PRO A 438 16.13 -7.18 -2.30
CA PRO A 438 16.46 -8.25 -1.36
C PRO A 438 16.69 -7.69 0.05
N SER A 439 16.42 -8.51 1.07
CA SER A 439 16.75 -8.19 2.47
C SER A 439 17.25 -9.40 3.24
N ALA A 440 17.89 -9.15 4.37
CA ALA A 440 18.33 -10.21 5.27
C ALA A 440 18.13 -9.87 6.74
N VAL A 441 18.06 -10.89 7.59
CA VAL A 441 18.00 -10.75 9.04
C VAL A 441 18.80 -11.87 9.70
N VAL A 442 19.52 -11.55 10.77
CA VAL A 442 20.20 -12.56 11.60
C VAL A 442 19.25 -13.06 12.67
N ILE A 443 19.18 -14.37 12.82
CA ILE A 443 18.49 -15.08 13.89
C ILE A 443 19.53 -15.77 14.76
N ASP A 444 19.43 -15.62 16.08
CA ASP A 444 20.33 -16.28 17.03
C ASP A 444 20.03 -17.78 17.18
N LYS A 445 20.84 -18.45 18.01
CA LYS A 445 20.71 -19.90 18.29
C LYS A 445 19.38 -20.27 18.97
N ASP A 446 18.70 -19.32 19.60
CA ASP A 446 17.46 -19.52 20.33
C ASP A 446 16.25 -19.14 19.46
N GLY A 447 16.47 -18.89 18.16
CA GLY A 447 15.42 -18.55 17.20
C GLY A 447 14.89 -17.13 17.33
N LYS A 448 15.64 -16.21 17.96
CA LYS A 448 15.26 -14.79 18.11
C LYS A 448 16.00 -13.92 17.11
N VAL A 449 15.35 -12.84 16.68
CA VAL A 449 15.95 -11.85 15.79
C VAL A 449 17.10 -11.16 16.51
N ALA A 450 18.27 -11.14 15.87
CA ALA A 450 19.52 -10.65 16.43
C ALA A 450 20.09 -9.43 15.68
N SER A 451 19.43 -9.01 14.59
CA SER A 451 19.78 -7.80 13.83
C SER A 451 18.53 -7.06 13.39
N PRO A 452 18.61 -5.74 13.14
CA PRO A 452 17.67 -5.06 12.26
C PRO A 452 17.63 -5.74 10.87
N ALA A 453 16.56 -5.51 10.12
CA ALA A 453 16.49 -5.94 8.73
C ALA A 453 17.54 -5.20 7.90
N ALA A 454 18.43 -5.95 7.24
CA ALA A 454 19.43 -5.43 6.33
C ALA A 454 18.83 -5.31 4.92
N ILE A 455 18.89 -4.12 4.32
CA ILE A 455 18.44 -3.82 2.95
C ILE A 455 19.60 -3.13 2.22
N GLY A 456 19.80 -3.43 0.94
CA GLY A 456 20.90 -2.88 0.14
C GLY A 456 22.24 -3.56 0.45
N ASN A 457 23.12 -2.91 1.23
CA ASN A 457 24.43 -3.43 1.66
C ASN A 457 24.28 -4.54 2.71
N ILE A 458 23.72 -5.69 2.29
CA ILE A 458 23.35 -6.81 3.15
C ILE A 458 24.58 -7.40 3.85
N ASP A 459 25.65 -7.65 3.11
CA ASP A 459 26.88 -8.25 3.63
C ASP A 459 27.46 -7.47 4.82
N MET A 460 27.61 -6.15 4.70
CA MET A 460 28.20 -5.30 5.74
C MET A 460 27.37 -5.32 7.03
N GLN A 461 26.05 -5.15 6.91
CA GLN A 461 25.14 -5.10 8.05
C GLN A 461 25.04 -6.45 8.76
N ILE A 462 25.02 -7.55 7.98
CA ILE A 462 24.98 -8.90 8.53
C ILE A 462 26.30 -9.27 9.20
N VAL A 463 27.45 -8.93 8.61
CA VAL A 463 28.77 -9.18 9.21
C VAL A 463 28.90 -8.47 10.56
N ASP A 464 28.46 -7.22 10.68
CA ASP A 464 28.49 -6.48 11.95
C ASP A 464 27.62 -7.16 13.03
N ALA A 465 26.43 -7.62 12.65
CA ALA A 465 25.56 -8.38 13.55
C ALA A 465 26.17 -9.72 13.99
N LEU A 466 26.77 -10.48 13.06
CA LEU A 466 27.44 -11.75 13.37
C LEU A 466 28.65 -11.56 14.29
N ASN A 467 29.43 -10.49 14.10
CA ASN A 467 30.55 -10.15 14.97
C ASN A 467 30.08 -9.84 16.41
N LYS A 468 28.98 -9.09 16.58
CA LYS A 468 28.37 -8.82 17.89
C LYS A 468 27.90 -10.11 18.58
N LEU A 469 27.29 -11.03 17.84
CA LEU A 469 26.89 -12.33 18.39
C LEU A 469 28.08 -13.19 18.84
N SER A 470 29.21 -13.10 18.14
CA SER A 470 30.42 -13.85 18.48
C SER A 470 31.16 -13.29 19.71
N THR A 471 31.06 -11.99 19.96
CA THR A 471 31.75 -11.28 21.05
C THR A 471 30.97 -11.28 22.35
N ALA A 472 29.63 -11.38 22.32
CA ALA A 472 28.77 -11.53 23.50
C ALA A 472 28.97 -12.85 24.30
N LYS A 473 29.90 -13.72 23.86
CA LYS A 473 30.28 -14.98 24.52
C LYS A 473 31.64 -14.95 25.22
N LYS A 474 32.22 -13.77 25.45
CA LYS A 474 33.44 -13.61 26.26
C LYS A 474 33.16 -12.96 27.60
#